data_AF-A0A7R9JLF9-F1
#
_entry.id   AF-A0A7R9JLF9-F1
#
_cell.length_a   1.000
_cell.length_b   1.000
_cell.length_c   1.000
_cell.angle_alpha   90.00
_cell.angle_beta   90.00
_cell.angle_gamma   90.00
#
_symmetry.space_group_name_H-M   'P 1'
#
loop_
_entity.id
_entity.type
_entity.pdbx_description
1 polymer ?
#
loop_
_entity_poly.entity_id
_entity_poly.type
_entity_poly.pdbx_seq_one_letter_code
_entity_poly.pdbx_strand_id
1 'polypeptide(L)'
;MVASQEIAASTAQLVVASRVKAERNSANLGALSLASKGVTQATGVVVATSKSCSEMVEESEDLDVSGLSLHQAKRLEMESQVRVLELEANLQKERERLATLRRRHYRLAGELEGWEQ
;
A
#
# COMPACT_ATOMS: atom_id res chain seq x y z
N MET A 1 4.08 -13.23 3.92
CA MET A 1 4.65 -12.00 3.33
C MET A 1 6.11 -11.78 3.74
N VAL A 2 6.47 -11.81 5.03
CA VAL A 2 7.86 -11.57 5.52
C VAL A 2 8.90 -12.52 4.89
N ALA A 3 8.63 -13.83 4.87
CA ALA A 3 9.54 -14.81 4.27
C ALA A 3 9.83 -14.55 2.77
N SER A 4 8.85 -14.08 2.00
CA SER A 4 9.04 -13.72 0.58
C SER A 4 9.95 -12.51 0.41
N GLN A 5 9.85 -11.54 1.33
CA GLN A 5 10.73 -10.38 1.39
C GLN A 5 12.16 -10.79 1.75
N GLU A 6 12.32 -11.68 2.72
CA GLU A 6 13.63 -12.21 3.14
C GLU A 6 14.33 -12.96 2.02
N ILE A 7 13.62 -13.80 1.26
CA ILE A 7 14.17 -14.50 0.09
C ILE A 7 14.68 -13.50 -0.96
N ALA A 8 13.92 -12.43 -1.25
CA ALA A 8 14.35 -11.39 -2.17
C ALA A 8 15.60 -10.66 -1.68
N ALA A 9 15.65 -10.32 -0.38
CA ALA A 9 16.78 -9.65 0.23
C ALA A 9 18.04 -10.54 0.24
N SER A 10 17.92 -11.80 0.65
CA SER A 10 19.05 -12.73 0.71
C SER A 10 19.61 -13.05 -0.67
N THR A 11 18.77 -13.16 -1.70
CA THR A 11 19.25 -13.36 -3.08
C THR A 11 19.93 -12.10 -3.64
N ALA A 12 19.46 -10.91 -3.31
CA ALA A 12 20.16 -9.66 -3.65
C ALA A 12 21.52 -9.56 -2.95
N GLN A 13 21.58 -9.92 -1.66
CA GLN A 13 22.85 -9.98 -0.92
C GLN A 13 23.83 -10.98 -1.53
N LEU A 14 23.35 -12.14 -1.98
CA LEU A 14 24.17 -13.13 -2.68
C LEU A 14 24.81 -12.57 -3.96
N VAL A 15 24.07 -11.78 -4.75
CA VAL A 15 24.61 -11.11 -5.94
C VAL A 15 25.71 -10.10 -5.55
N VAL A 16 25.47 -9.31 -4.51
CA VAL A 16 26.45 -8.33 -4.02
C VAL A 16 27.72 -9.02 -3.53
N ALA A 17 27.59 -10.08 -2.74
CA ALA A 17 28.71 -10.88 -2.25
C ALA A 17 29.49 -11.55 -3.39
N SER A 18 28.79 -12.04 -4.41
CA SER A 18 29.40 -12.67 -5.59
C SER A 18 30.19 -11.67 -6.44
N ARG A 19 29.75 -10.41 -6.48
CA ARG A 19 30.42 -9.34 -7.25
C ARG A 19 31.83 -9.01 -6.74
N VAL A 20 32.13 -9.26 -5.46
CA VAL A 20 33.39 -8.84 -4.82
C VAL A 20 34.61 -9.58 -5.40
N LYS A 21 34.41 -10.80 -5.92
CA LYS A 21 35.47 -11.66 -6.47
C LYS A 21 35.27 -12.00 -7.96
N ALA A 22 34.21 -11.50 -8.58
CA ALA A 22 33.91 -11.76 -9.98
C ALA A 22 34.60 -10.74 -10.89
N GLU A 23 35.06 -11.20 -12.06
CA GLU A 23 35.54 -10.28 -13.10
C GLU A 23 34.40 -9.39 -13.61
N ARG A 24 34.73 -8.16 -14.03
CA ARG A 24 33.75 -7.13 -14.45
C ARG A 24 32.81 -7.59 -15.56
N ASN A 25 33.25 -8.52 -16.43
CA ASN A 25 32.47 -9.07 -17.54
C ASN A 25 32.12 -10.54 -17.34
N SER A 26 32.05 -11.02 -16.09
CA SER A 26 31.68 -12.41 -15.80
C SER A 26 30.27 -12.73 -16.29
N ALA A 27 30.17 -13.65 -17.25
CA ALA A 27 28.89 -14.16 -17.74
C ALA A 27 28.06 -14.78 -16.61
N ASN A 28 28.72 -15.47 -15.66
CA ASN A 28 28.06 -16.08 -14.50
C ASN A 28 27.47 -15.03 -13.55
N LEU A 29 28.17 -13.91 -13.33
CA LEU A 29 27.63 -12.81 -12.53
C LEU A 29 26.42 -12.15 -13.21
N GLY A 30 26.47 -12.00 -14.53
CA GLY A 30 25.34 -11.52 -15.33
C GLY A 30 24.11 -12.43 -15.21
N ALA A 31 24.32 -13.74 -15.37
CA ALA A 31 23.27 -14.75 -15.22
C ALA A 31 22.69 -14.77 -13.79
N LEU A 32 23.54 -14.69 -12.77
CA LEU A 32 23.12 -14.63 -11.36
C LEU A 32 22.31 -13.37 -11.05
N SER A 33 22.71 -12.22 -11.59
CA SER A 33 21.96 -10.97 -11.42
C SER A 33 20.58 -11.04 -12.08
N LEU A 34 20.49 -11.63 -13.27
CA LEU A 34 19.22 -11.84 -13.97
C LEU A 34 18.31 -12.80 -13.19
N ALA A 35 18.85 -13.92 -12.72
CA ALA A 35 18.11 -14.88 -11.91
C ALA A 35 17.61 -14.25 -10.59
N SER A 36 18.44 -13.48 -9.89
CA SER A 36 18.05 -12.76 -8.67
C SER A 36 16.93 -11.75 -8.91
N LYS A 37 16.95 -11.01 -10.03
CA LYS A 37 15.84 -10.14 -10.43
C LYS A 37 14.55 -10.92 -10.66
N GLY A 38 14.63 -12.09 -11.31
CA GLY A 38 13.50 -12.99 -11.49
C GLY A 38 12.90 -13.44 -10.14
N VAL A 39 13.76 -13.77 -9.16
CA VAL A 39 13.31 -14.10 -7.80
C VAL A 39 12.61 -12.91 -7.14
N THR A 40 13.16 -11.70 -7.22
CA THR A 40 12.53 -10.50 -6.66
C THR A 40 11.15 -10.22 -7.28
N GLN A 41 11.01 -10.42 -8.59
CA GLN A 41 9.72 -10.25 -9.26
C GLN A 41 8.71 -11.30 -8.80
N ALA A 42 9.11 -12.57 -8.75
CA ALA A 42 8.23 -13.67 -8.33
C ALA A 42 7.78 -13.50 -6.87
N THR A 43 8.68 -13.15 -5.96
CA THR A 43 8.31 -12.88 -4.55
C THR A 43 7.43 -11.65 -4.42
N GLY A 44 7.64 -10.62 -5.24
CA GLY A 44 6.75 -9.45 -5.32
C GLY A 44 5.33 -9.84 -5.72
N VAL A 45 5.16 -10.70 -6.72
CA VAL A 45 3.85 -11.24 -7.14
C VAL A 45 3.20 -12.01 -5.99
N VAL A 46 3.93 -12.90 -5.32
CA VAL A 46 3.39 -13.67 -4.18
C VAL A 46 2.87 -12.76 -3.06
N VAL A 47 3.59 -11.69 -2.74
CA VAL A 47 3.14 -10.72 -1.72
C VAL A 47 1.90 -9.98 -2.19
N ALA A 48 1.86 -9.52 -3.45
CA ALA A 48 0.70 -8.82 -4.00
C ALA A 48 -0.55 -9.71 -4.01
N THR A 49 -0.42 -10.97 -4.45
CA THR A 49 -1.52 -11.95 -4.44
C THR A 49 -1.96 -12.26 -3.02
N SER A 50 -1.03 -12.45 -2.08
CA SER A 50 -1.37 -12.70 -0.68
C SER A 50 -2.12 -11.53 -0.04
N LYS A 51 -1.76 -10.28 -0.36
CA LYS A 51 -2.49 -9.09 0.10
C LYS A 51 -3.89 -9.04 -0.50
N SER A 52 -4.00 -9.20 -1.81
CA SER A 52 -5.29 -9.20 -2.51
C SER A 52 -6.23 -10.28 -1.96
N CYS A 53 -5.70 -11.47 -1.70
CA CYS A 53 -6.47 -12.56 -1.09
C CYS A 53 -6.91 -12.23 0.34
N SER A 54 -6.02 -11.63 1.14
CA SER A 54 -6.37 -11.17 2.50
C SER A 54 -7.51 -10.16 2.48
N GLU A 55 -7.43 -9.16 1.60
CA GLU A 55 -8.46 -8.13 1.42
C GLU A 55 -9.80 -8.74 0.98
N MET A 56 -9.77 -9.69 0.04
CA MET A 56 -10.98 -10.42 -0.40
C MET A 56 -11.59 -11.29 0.71
N VAL A 57 -10.77 -11.90 1.57
CA VAL A 57 -11.25 -12.69 2.71
C VAL A 57 -11.86 -11.77 3.77
N GLU A 58 -11.22 -10.65 4.09
CA GLU A 58 -11.78 -9.66 5.01
C GLU A 58 -13.13 -9.10 4.51
N GLU A 59 -13.26 -8.83 3.21
CA GLU A 59 -14.55 -8.40 2.61
C GLU A 59 -15.62 -9.50 2.63
N SER A 60 -15.21 -10.78 2.63
CA SER A 60 -16.11 -11.92 2.68
C SER A 60 -16.52 -12.34 4.10
N GLU A 61 -15.73 -12.03 5.13
CA GLU A 61 -16.03 -12.37 6.53
C GLU A 61 -17.16 -11.51 7.14
N ASP A 62 -17.55 -10.42 6.47
CA ASP A 62 -18.67 -9.55 6.88
C ASP A 62 -20.07 -10.21 6.74
N LEU A 63 -20.17 -11.43 6.19
CA LEU A 63 -21.47 -12.03 5.82
C LEU A 63 -21.94 -13.23 6.66
N ASP A 64 -21.14 -13.77 7.59
CA ASP A 64 -21.60 -14.88 8.47
C ASP A 64 -21.49 -14.57 9.96
N VAL A 65 -22.44 -13.75 10.43
CA VAL A 65 -22.62 -13.42 11.86
C VAL A 65 -23.33 -14.52 12.67
N SER A 66 -23.70 -15.65 12.05
CA SER A 66 -24.55 -16.66 12.68
C SER A 66 -23.85 -17.54 13.73
N GLY A 67 -22.51 -17.49 13.80
CA GLY A 67 -21.69 -18.31 14.71
C GLY A 67 -20.78 -17.56 15.68
N LEU A 68 -20.88 -16.24 15.81
CA LEU A 68 -19.94 -15.43 16.60
C LEU A 68 -20.25 -15.48 18.11
N SER A 69 -19.21 -15.66 18.93
CA SER A 69 -19.27 -15.43 20.37
C SER A 69 -19.53 -13.93 20.65
N LEU A 70 -20.21 -13.61 21.77
CA LEU A 70 -20.51 -12.23 22.19
C LEU A 70 -19.27 -11.31 22.15
N HIS A 71 -18.11 -11.83 22.54
CA HIS A 71 -16.85 -11.08 22.50
C HIS A 71 -16.38 -10.77 21.08
N GLN A 72 -16.53 -11.72 20.15
CA GLN A 72 -16.14 -11.54 18.75
C GLN A 72 -17.07 -10.54 18.06
N ALA A 73 -18.38 -10.65 18.30
CA ALA A 73 -19.36 -9.69 17.80
C ALA A 73 -19.06 -8.27 18.31
N LYS A 74 -18.75 -8.11 19.61
CA LYS A 74 -18.39 -6.80 20.16
C LYS A 74 -17.10 -6.25 19.56
N ARG A 75 -16.11 -7.12 19.30
CA ARG A 75 -14.86 -6.70 18.65
C ARG A 75 -15.11 -6.18 17.24
N LEU A 76 -15.88 -6.91 16.42
CA LEU A 76 -16.24 -6.48 15.07
C LEU A 76 -17.06 -5.18 15.07
N GLU A 77 -18.00 -5.04 16.00
CA GLU A 77 -18.75 -3.79 16.19
C GLU A 77 -17.81 -2.61 16.46
N MET A 78 -16.83 -2.79 17.36
CA MET A 78 -15.85 -1.75 17.69
C MET A 78 -14.90 -1.47 16.52
N GLU A 79 -14.42 -2.48 15.80
CA GLU A 79 -13.58 -2.33 14.60
C GLU A 79 -14.32 -1.55 13.51
N SER A 80 -15.59 -1.89 13.26
CA SER A 80 -16.46 -1.16 12.34
C SER A 80 -16.65 0.31 12.78
N GLN A 81 -16.86 0.54 14.07
CA GLN A 81 -17.02 1.89 14.61
C GLN A 81 -15.75 2.73 14.49
N VAL A 82 -14.57 2.15 14.68
CA VAL A 82 -13.29 2.84 14.41
C VAL A 82 -13.19 3.22 12.94
N ARG A 83 -13.52 2.30 12.03
CA ARG A 83 -13.48 2.57 10.58
C ARG A 83 -14.42 3.70 10.17
N VAL A 84 -15.62 3.78 10.77
CA VAL A 84 -16.55 4.91 10.57
C VAL A 84 -15.90 6.23 10.97
N LEU A 85 -15.28 6.30 12.16
CA LEU A 85 -14.65 7.53 12.66
C LEU A 85 -13.48 7.98 11.76
N GLU A 86 -12.67 7.03 11.28
CA GLU A 86 -11.58 7.33 10.35
C GLU A 86 -12.09 7.89 9.01
N LEU A 87 -13.16 7.30 8.47
CA LEU A 87 -13.80 7.78 7.25
C LEU A 87 -14.41 9.17 7.43
N GLU A 88 -15.06 9.43 8.56
CA GLU A 88 -15.60 10.76 8.89
C GLU A 88 -14.49 11.81 8.98
N ALA A 89 -13.36 11.48 9.63
CA ALA A 89 -12.20 12.37 9.71
C ALA A 89 -11.61 12.67 8.31
N ASN A 90 -11.49 11.65 7.47
CA ASN A 90 -11.01 11.81 6.10
C ASN A 90 -11.98 12.66 5.25
N LEU A 91 -13.29 12.43 5.39
CA LEU A 91 -14.31 13.23 4.72
C LEU A 91 -14.23 14.70 5.14
N GLN A 92 -14.05 14.97 6.44
CA GLN A 92 -13.92 16.33 6.96
C GLN A 92 -12.68 17.03 6.39
N LYS A 93 -11.54 16.34 6.32
CA LYS A 93 -10.31 16.85 5.73
C LYS A 93 -10.47 17.22 4.25
N GLU A 94 -11.15 16.37 3.47
CA GLU A 94 -11.42 16.67 2.06
C GLU A 94 -12.42 17.82 1.89
N ARG A 95 -13.40 17.97 2.79
CA ARG A 95 -14.29 19.15 2.81
C ARG A 95 -13.52 20.44 3.06
N GLU A 96 -12.58 20.45 3.99
CA GLU A 96 -11.71 21.60 4.25
C GLU A 96 -10.83 21.93 3.05
N ARG A 97 -10.22 20.90 2.43
CA ARG A 97 -9.46 21.05 1.20
C ARG A 97 -10.33 21.66 0.08
N LEU A 98 -11.53 21.14 -0.14
CA LEU A 98 -12.47 21.70 -1.12
C LEU A 98 -12.83 23.16 -0.81
N ALA A 99 -13.07 23.50 0.45
CA ALA A 99 -13.34 24.87 0.87
C ALA A 99 -12.15 25.81 0.60
N THR A 100 -10.91 25.36 0.83
CA THR A 100 -9.72 26.15 0.48
C THR A 100 -9.57 26.34 -1.03
N LEU A 101 -9.84 25.29 -1.83
CA LEU A 101 -9.82 25.38 -3.29
C LEU A 101 -10.87 26.36 -3.80
N ARG A 102 -12.10 26.30 -3.27
CA ARG A 102 -13.17 27.26 -3.61
C ARG A 102 -12.79 28.69 -3.25
N ARG A 103 -12.23 28.92 -2.05
CA ARG A 103 -11.75 30.26 -1.65
C ARG A 103 -10.67 30.80 -2.58
N ARG A 104 -9.71 29.96 -2.99
CA ARG A 104 -8.69 30.34 -3.97
C ARG A 104 -9.31 30.67 -5.32
N HIS A 105 -10.27 29.87 -5.78
CA HIS A 105 -10.99 30.12 -7.03
C HIS A 105 -11.70 31.48 -7.01
N TYR A 106 -12.46 31.81 -5.95
CA TYR A 106 -13.12 33.10 -5.84
C TYR A 106 -12.14 34.27 -5.72
N ARG A 107 -11.01 34.11 -5.02
CA ARG A 107 -9.97 35.15 -4.96
C ARG A 107 -9.39 35.43 -6.35
N LEU A 108 -9.02 34.38 -7.08
CA LEU A 108 -8.48 34.51 -8.44
C LEU A 108 -9.52 35.08 -9.42
N ALA A 109 -10.80 34.70 -9.29
CA ALA A 109 -11.88 35.26 -10.10
C ALA A 109 -12.11 36.75 -9.78
N GLY A 110 -12.05 37.15 -8.50
CA GLY A 110 -12.16 38.56 -8.09
C GLY A 110 -10.97 39.42 -8.53
N GLU A 111 -9.76 38.86 -8.58
CA GLU A 111 -8.57 39.50 -9.16
C GLU A 111 -8.69 39.66 -10.69
N LEU A 112 -9.35 38.71 -11.37
CA LEU A 112 -9.64 38.76 -12.82
C LEU A 112 -10.77 39.74 -13.18
N GLU A 113 -11.76 39.93 -12.30
CA GLU A 113 -12.89 40.84 -12.51
C GLU A 113 -12.62 42.30 -12.12
N GLY A 114 -11.42 42.63 -11.63
CA GLY A 114 -10.96 44.02 -11.53
C GLY A 114 -11.80 44.90 -10.58
N TRP A 115 -12.01 44.46 -9.34
CA TRP A 115 -12.44 45.36 -8.26
C TRP A 115 -11.22 46.04 -7.62
N GLU A 116 -10.44 46.76 -8.42
CA GLU A 116 -9.59 47.85 -7.94
C GLU A 116 -10.16 49.17 -8.50
N GLN A 117 -11.01 49.81 -7.71
CA GLN A 117 -11.22 51.26 -7.65
C GLN A 117 -11.45 51.65 -6.19
#